data_AF-A0A8K0V5J7-F1
#
_entry.id   AF-A0A8K0V5J7-F1
#
_cell.length_a   1.000
_cell.length_b   1.000
_cell.length_c   1.000
_cell.angle_alpha   90.00
_cell.angle_beta   90.00
_cell.angle_gamma   90.00
#
_symmetry.space_group_name_H-M   'P 1'
#
loop_
_entity.id
_entity.type
_entity.pdbx_description
1 polymer ?
#
loop_
_entity_poly.entity_id
_entity_poly.type
_entity_poly.pdbx_seq_one_letter_code
_entity_poly.pdbx_strand_id
1 'polypeptide(L)' 'MTINVNRLIESIGVAYQEIYERGLIPYKSQPSGFSGADKIELDMKKEGVYLSFLREGRILNSCA' A
#
# COMPACT_ATOMS: atom_id res chain seq x y z
N MET A 1 -3.90 -15.38 2.84
CA MET A 1 -3.42 -15.28 1.45
C MET A 1 -1.92 -15.04 1.52
N THR A 2 -1.13 -15.69 0.68
CA THR A 2 0.32 -15.42 0.64
C THR A 2 0.55 -14.19 -0.22
N ILE A 3 1.22 -13.17 0.33
CA ILE A 3 1.57 -11.95 -0.41
C ILE A 3 2.84 -12.20 -1.22
N ASN A 4 2.80 -11.82 -2.50
CA ASN A 4 3.98 -11.81 -3.34
C ASN A 4 4.73 -10.48 -3.17
N VAL A 5 5.69 -10.45 -2.25
CA VAL A 5 6.46 -9.24 -1.92
C VAL A 5 7.23 -8.70 -3.13
N ASN A 6 7.76 -9.56 -3.99
CA ASN A 6 8.48 -9.13 -5.20
C ASN A 6 7.56 -8.31 -6.13
N ARG A 7 6.31 -8.74 -6.31
CA ARG A 7 5.32 -7.97 -7.09
C ARG A 7 4.96 -6.64 -6.44
N LEU A 8 4.98 -6.55 -5.10
CA LEU A 8 4.76 -5.29 -4.40
C LEU A 8 5.93 -4.32 -4.59
N ILE A 9 7.17 -4.82 -4.55
CA ILE A 9 8.37 -4.02 -4.85
C ILE A 9 8.31 -3.49 -6.30
N GLU A 10 7.93 -4.34 -7.26
CA GLU A 10 7.71 -3.92 -8.66
C GLU A 10 6.59 -2.88 -8.82
N SER A 11 5.72 -2.73 -7.82
CA SER A 11 4.60 -1.79 -7.82
C SER A 11 4.89 -0.49 -7.06
N ILE A 12 6.14 -0.23 -6.66
CA ILE A 12 6.54 1.09 -6.15
C ILE A 12 6.23 2.16 -7.21
N GLY A 13 5.63 3.28 -6.81
CA GLY A 13 5.17 4.32 -7.72
C GLY A 13 3.77 4.06 -8.31
N VAL A 14 3.14 2.92 -8.01
CA VAL A 14 1.78 2.59 -8.44
C VAL A 14 0.75 2.98 -7.39
N ALA A 15 -0.43 3.45 -7.81
CA ALA A 15 -1.52 3.81 -6.91
C ALA A 15 -2.13 2.57 -6.22
N TYR A 16 -2.58 2.74 -4.97
CA TYR A 16 -3.26 1.71 -4.18
C TYR A 16 -4.39 1.00 -4.95
N GLN A 17 -5.22 1.76 -5.68
CA GLN A 17 -6.37 1.20 -6.37
C GLN A 17 -5.95 0.18 -7.43
N GLU A 18 -4.91 0.47 -8.19
CA GLU A 18 -4.40 -0.44 -9.21
C GLU A 18 -3.74 -1.69 -8.59
N ILE A 19 -3.02 -1.54 -7.47
CA ILE A 19 -2.46 -2.67 -6.72
C ILE A 19 -3.58 -3.60 -6.22
N TYR A 20 -4.69 -3.01 -5.73
CA TYR A 20 -5.87 -3.75 -5.28
C TYR A 20 -6.60 -4.44 -6.45
N GLU A 21 -6.83 -3.73 -7.56
CA GLU A 21 -7.49 -4.28 -8.76
C GLU A 21 -6.69 -5.42 -9.40
N ARG A 22 -5.35 -5.36 -9.36
CA ARG A 22 -4.46 -6.46 -9.77
C ARG A 22 -4.47 -7.65 -8.80
N GLY A 23 -5.17 -7.55 -7.67
CA GLY A 23 -5.25 -8.61 -6.67
C GLY A 23 -3.95 -8.85 -5.88
N LEU A 24 -3.04 -7.88 -5.87
CA LEU A 24 -1.76 -8.01 -5.17
C LEU A 24 -1.92 -7.93 -3.65
N ILE A 25 -2.95 -7.23 -3.19
CA ILE A 25 -3.33 -7.12 -1.77
C ILE A 25 -4.82 -7.46 -1.59
N PRO A 26 -5.21 -8.13 -0.51
CA PRO A 26 -6.60 -8.54 -0.28
C PRO A 26 -7.45 -7.49 0.47
N TYR A 27 -6.87 -6.32 0.78
CA TYR A 27 -7.51 -5.33 1.64
C TYR A 27 -8.38 -4.39 0.84
N LYS A 28 -9.68 -4.39 1.12
CA LYS A 28 -10.62 -3.37 0.61
C LYS A 28 -10.51 -2.06 1.37
N SER A 29 -10.06 -2.11 2.63
CA SER A 29 -9.82 -0.92 3.44
C SER A 29 -8.68 -0.12 2.84
N GLN A 30 -8.97 1.13 2.50
CA GLN A 30 -7.97 2.01 1.90
C GLN A 30 -6.90 2.43 2.92
N PRO A 31 -5.70 2.83 2.47
CA PRO A 31 -4.68 3.39 3.34
C PRO A 31 -5.20 4.66 4.03
N SER A 32 -4.83 4.85 5.29
CA SER A 32 -5.31 5.95 6.15
C SER A 32 -4.18 6.55 6.98
N GLY A 33 -4.36 7.74 7.55
CA GLY A 33 -3.34 8.38 8.39
C GLY A 33 -3.85 9.70 8.97
N PHE A 34 -3.09 10.29 9.89
CA PHE A 34 -3.47 11.55 10.56
C PHE A 34 -3.67 12.70 9.59
N SER A 35 -4.67 13.55 9.79
CA SER A 35 -4.85 14.78 9.00
C SER A 35 -3.57 15.62 8.98
N GLY A 36 -3.11 16.00 7.79
CA GLY A 36 -1.86 16.75 7.59
C GLY A 36 -0.61 15.89 7.37
N ALA A 37 -0.70 14.56 7.50
CA ALA A 37 0.43 13.67 7.20
C ALA A 37 0.64 13.49 5.68
N ASP A 38 1.86 13.70 5.19
CA ASP A 38 2.19 13.49 3.77
C ASP A 38 2.14 12.03 3.34
N LYS A 39 2.23 11.11 4.31
CA LYS A 39 2.15 9.67 4.12
C LYS A 39 0.91 9.11 4.83
N ILE A 40 0.33 8.08 4.23
CA ILE A 40 -0.76 7.27 4.78
C ILE A 40 -0.35 5.81 4.73
N GLU A 41 -0.96 4.98 5.57
CA GLU A 41 -0.48 3.64 5.84
C GLU A 41 -1.59 2.59 5.72
N LEU A 42 -1.16 1.37 5.38
CA LEU A 42 -2.00 0.18 5.38
C LEU A 42 -1.26 -0.93 6.14
N ASP A 43 -1.78 -1.25 7.33
CA ASP A 43 -1.24 -2.30 8.19
C ASP A 43 -1.92 -3.65 7.88
N MET A 44 -1.22 -4.51 7.15
CA MET A 44 -1.68 -5.84 6.75
C MET A 44 -1.25 -6.89 7.78
N LYS A 45 -1.77 -6.76 9.01
CA LYS A 45 -1.39 -7.57 10.17
C LYS A 45 -1.47 -9.08 9.97
N LYS A 46 -2.41 -9.56 9.16
CA LYS A 46 -2.58 -11.01 8.92
C LYS A 46 -1.45 -11.59 8.07
N GLU A 47 -0.92 -10.77 7.17
CA GLU A 47 0.15 -11.11 6.24
C GLU A 47 1.53 -10.67 6.76
N GLY A 48 1.57 -9.87 7.84
CA GLY A 48 2.80 -9.38 8.46
C GLY A 48 3.51 -8.31 7.62
N VAL A 49 2.76 -7.57 6.80
CA VAL A 49 3.31 -6.54 5.89
C VAL A 49 2.72 -5.17 6.25
N TYR A 50 3.56 -4.15 6.24
CA TYR A 50 3.15 -2.77 6.41
C TYR A 50 3.51 -1.98 5.14
N LEU A 51 2.53 -1.28 4.57
CA LEU A 51 2.71 -0.50 3.35
C LEU A 51 2.50 0.99 3.64
N SER A 52 3.44 1.81 3.14
CA SER A 52 3.35 3.27 3.19
C SER A 52 3.04 3.82 1.81
N PHE A 53 2.13 4.78 1.75
CA PHE A 53 1.72 5.46 0.53
C PHE A 53 1.87 6.96 0.70
N LEU A 54 2.21 7.66 -0.38
CA LEU A 54 2.04 9.12 -0.44
C LEU A 54 0.56 9.44 -0.38
N ARG A 55 0.17 10.44 0.44
CA ARG A 55 -1.22 10.87 0.55
C ARG A 55 -1.75 11.33 -0.80
N GLU A 56 -0.95 12.14 -1.49
CA GLU A 56 -1.26 12.57 -2.85
C GLU A 56 -1.17 11.37 -3.80
N GLY A 57 -2.27 11.08 -4.50
CA GLY A 57 -2.37 9.97 -5.43
C GLY A 57 -2.42 8.56 -4.79
N ARG A 58 -2.22 8.43 -3.47
CA ARG A 58 -2.19 7.13 -2.77
C ARG A 58 -1.17 6.18 -3.40
N ILE A 59 0.01 6.70 -3.69
CA ILE A 59 1.06 6.04 -4.45
C ILE A 59 1.93 5.22 -3.50
N LEU A 60 2.17 3.93 -3.81
CA LEU A 60 3.03 3.07 -3.01
C LEU A 60 4.45 3.65 -3.00
N ASN A 61 4.93 3.95 -1.80
CA ASN A 61 6.21 4.62 -1.64
C ASN A 61 7.29 3.60 -1.20
N SER A 62 8.46 3.65 -1.82
CA SER A 62 9.66 3.10 -1.21
C SER A 62 10.11 4.07 -0.13
N CYS A 63 10.06 3.67 1.14
CA CYS A 63 10.53 4.53 2.22
C CYS A 63 11.94 5.09 1.91
N ALA A 64 12.04 6.41 1.84
CA ALA A 64 13.23 7.17 2.20
C ALA A 64 13.10 7.59 3.67
#